data_AF-A0A970NRI8-F1
#
_entry.id   AF-A0A970NRI8-F1
#
_cell.length_a   1.000
_cell.length_b   1.000
_cell.length_c   1.000
_cell.angle_alpha   90.00
_cell.angle_beta   90.00
_cell.angle_gamma   90.00
#
_symmetry.space_group_name_H-M   'P 1'
#
loop_
_entity.id
_entity.type
_entity.pdbx_description
1 polymer ?
#
loop_
_entity_poly.entity_id
_entity_poly.type
_entity_poly.pdbx_seq_one_letter_code
_entity_poly.pdbx_strand_id
1 'polypeptide(L)'
;MALFNIDSKDNLEQIKELPFKLEKEIQSLTEQNMKTIFGFDFVCSEFSIGNFRLDTLAFDKDASSFVIIEYKRDKNFSVIDQGYAYLSLMLNNKADFILEYNENNKNKLKRTDIDWSQSRVIFVSPGFTTYQKEAINFKDLPIELWEVKRYDNKTINYNQIQTSGAQESIKTISRQDELIEKVTREIKVYTEQEHLDEISDEIKELYEKFKNAILNLDGLEVKPKKLYIAFIANTNVVDIRLQKKGIKMWFNLQQGQLDDPKGICRDVSQTGHWGNGDYELQINSDDNLEYILSLVKQSLKKNKK
;
A
#
# COMPACT_ATOMS: atom_id res chain seq x y z
N MET A 1 -5.42 11.64 23.17
CA MET A 1 -6.25 10.50 23.62
C MET A 1 -5.46 9.77 24.70
N ALA A 2 -6.04 9.52 25.88
CA ALA A 2 -5.38 8.71 26.89
C ALA A 2 -5.62 7.22 26.55
N LEU A 3 -4.58 6.40 26.64
CA LEU A 3 -4.66 4.95 26.51
C LEU A 3 -4.51 4.33 27.89
N PHE A 4 -5.20 3.22 28.14
CA PHE A 4 -5.16 2.52 29.41
C PHE A 4 -4.92 1.03 29.19
N ASN A 5 -4.15 0.41 30.08
CA ASN A 5 -4.13 -1.03 30.26
C ASN A 5 -5.25 -1.40 31.24
N ILE A 6 -5.95 -2.50 30.97
CA ILE A 6 -6.97 -3.04 31.88
C ILE A 6 -6.43 -4.30 32.54
N ASP A 7 -6.39 -4.32 33.87
CA ASP A 7 -5.93 -5.47 34.63
C ASP A 7 -7.02 -6.54 34.78
N SER A 8 -6.68 -7.69 35.39
CA SER A 8 -7.62 -8.79 35.63
C SER A 8 -8.81 -8.45 36.56
N LYS A 9 -8.82 -7.27 37.17
CA LYS A 9 -9.85 -6.77 38.09
C LYS A 9 -10.57 -5.54 37.52
N ASP A 10 -10.44 -5.29 36.22
CA ASP A 10 -10.99 -4.14 35.50
C ASP A 10 -10.48 -2.76 35.99
N ASN A 11 -9.31 -2.71 36.66
CA ASN A 11 -8.67 -1.43 36.97
C ASN A 11 -7.94 -0.88 35.75
N LEU A 12 -7.99 0.44 35.59
CA LEU A 12 -7.36 1.15 34.47
C LEU A 12 -6.03 1.77 34.88
N GLU A 13 -4.95 1.36 34.22
CA GLU A 13 -3.63 1.95 34.36
C GLU A 13 -3.30 2.78 33.12
N GLN A 14 -3.00 4.06 33.29
CA GLN A 14 -2.71 4.94 32.16
C GLN A 14 -1.39 4.57 31.48
N ILE A 15 -1.45 4.32 30.17
CA ILE A 15 -0.30 4.09 29.29
C ILE A 15 0.29 5.43 28.88
N LYS A 16 1.60 5.60 29.04
CA LYS A 16 2.31 6.84 28.70
C LYS A 16 2.99 6.72 27.34
N GLU A 17 2.91 7.80 26.56
CA GLU A 17 3.67 7.92 25.33
C GLU A 17 5.16 8.15 25.66
N LEU A 18 6.04 7.37 25.03
CA LEU A 18 7.49 7.48 25.13
C LEU A 18 8.04 8.14 23.85
N PRO A 19 8.54 9.39 23.92
CA PRO A 19 9.04 10.07 22.73
C PRO A 19 10.27 9.38 22.15
N PHE A 20 10.43 9.47 20.83
CA PHE A 20 11.67 9.11 20.15
C PHE A 20 12.70 10.23 20.35
N LYS A 21 13.91 9.87 20.83
CA LYS A 21 14.96 10.88 21.06
C LYS A 21 15.65 11.25 19.76
N LEU A 22 15.84 10.28 18.87
CA LEU A 22 16.52 10.43 17.59
C LEU A 22 15.67 9.89 16.46
N GLU A 23 15.78 10.52 15.28
CA GLU A 23 15.19 10.02 14.03
C GLU A 23 15.67 8.61 13.69
N LYS A 24 16.96 8.33 13.96
CA LYS A 24 17.56 7.01 13.76
C LYS A 24 16.88 5.90 14.58
N GLU A 25 16.25 6.22 15.73
CA GLU A 25 15.46 5.23 16.48
C GLU A 25 14.23 4.78 15.69
N ILE A 26 13.56 5.72 15.01
CA ILE A 26 12.38 5.43 14.19
C ILE A 26 12.80 4.63 12.96
N GLN A 27 13.84 5.07 12.27
CA GLN A 27 14.38 4.41 11.09
C GLN A 27 14.77 2.96 11.40
N SER A 28 15.63 2.74 12.41
CA SER A 28 16.14 1.40 12.74
C SER A 28 15.00 0.44 13.12
N LEU A 29 14.00 0.92 13.87
CA LEU A 29 12.86 0.11 14.27
C LEU A 29 11.98 -0.25 13.06
N THR A 30 11.78 0.70 12.16
CA THR A 30 10.96 0.52 10.96
C THR A 30 11.64 -0.41 9.96
N GLU A 31 12.93 -0.22 9.69
CA GLU A 31 13.74 -1.07 8.78
C GLU A 31 13.76 -2.54 9.26
N GLN A 32 13.96 -2.78 10.56
CA GLN A 32 13.97 -4.13 11.13
C GLN A 32 12.60 -4.84 11.03
N ASN A 33 11.52 -4.07 10.93
CA ASN A 33 10.14 -4.59 10.92
C ASN A 33 9.40 -4.22 9.62
N MET A 34 10.14 -3.91 8.55
CA MET A 34 9.60 -3.42 7.27
C MET A 34 8.47 -4.31 6.74
N LYS A 35 8.70 -5.63 6.80
CA LYS A 35 7.74 -6.62 6.33
C LYS A 35 6.47 -6.66 7.16
N THR A 36 6.59 -6.50 8.48
CA THR A 36 5.45 -6.54 9.40
C THR A 36 4.62 -5.26 9.35
N ILE A 37 5.27 -4.11 9.24
CA ILE A 37 4.60 -2.79 9.25
C ILE A 37 3.94 -2.52 7.90
N PHE A 38 4.65 -2.77 6.81
CA PHE A 38 4.22 -2.34 5.48
C PHE A 38 4.04 -3.48 4.47
N GLY A 39 4.48 -4.70 4.78
CA GLY A 39 4.51 -5.79 3.81
C GLY A 39 5.63 -5.70 2.77
N PHE A 40 6.47 -4.66 2.82
CA PHE A 40 7.55 -4.48 1.85
C PHE A 40 8.79 -5.30 2.18
N ASP A 41 9.60 -5.54 1.16
CA ASP A 41 10.93 -6.07 1.32
C ASP A 41 11.91 -4.91 1.49
N PHE A 42 12.70 -4.94 2.56
CA PHE A 42 13.77 -3.96 2.78
C PHE A 42 14.87 -4.14 1.74
N VAL A 43 15.35 -3.04 1.15
CA VAL A 43 16.47 -3.05 0.20
C VAL A 43 17.74 -2.58 0.89
N CYS A 44 17.80 -1.32 1.31
CA CYS A 44 18.96 -0.77 2.00
C CYS A 44 18.63 0.49 2.82
N SER A 45 19.55 0.85 3.70
CA SER A 45 19.53 2.05 4.52
C SER A 45 20.50 3.08 3.93
N GLU A 46 20.20 4.37 4.05
CA GLU A 46 21.06 5.49 3.64
C GLU A 46 21.49 5.44 2.16
N PHE A 47 20.54 5.11 1.28
CA PHE A 47 20.80 4.98 -0.16
C PHE A 47 21.23 6.31 -0.77
N SER A 48 22.45 6.37 -1.27
CA SER A 48 23.08 7.60 -1.72
C SER A 48 23.23 7.62 -3.24
N ILE A 49 22.68 8.65 -3.89
CA ILE A 49 22.86 8.90 -5.34
C ILE A 49 23.32 10.34 -5.53
N GLY A 50 24.55 10.49 -6.02
CA GLY A 50 25.18 11.81 -6.15
C GLY A 50 25.24 12.53 -4.80
N ASN A 51 24.59 13.69 -4.71
CA ASN A 51 24.54 14.49 -3.48
C ASN A 51 23.29 14.23 -2.62
N PHE A 52 22.40 13.35 -3.08
CA PHE A 52 21.17 13.01 -2.36
C PHE A 52 21.37 11.71 -1.58
N ARG A 53 20.75 11.66 -0.41
CA ARG A 53 20.72 10.46 0.44
C ARG A 53 19.28 10.24 0.88
N LEU A 54 18.75 9.07 0.57
CA LEU A 54 17.45 8.60 0.97
C LEU A 54 17.61 7.75 2.23
N ASP A 55 16.75 7.93 3.24
CA ASP A 55 16.92 7.22 4.51
C ASP A 55 16.75 5.70 4.37
N THR A 56 15.72 5.25 3.65
CA THR A 56 15.48 3.83 3.39
C THR A 56 14.91 3.62 1.99
N LEU A 57 15.43 2.62 1.30
CA LEU A 57 14.83 2.05 0.09
C LEU A 57 14.18 0.70 0.41
N ALA A 58 12.94 0.52 -0.04
CA ALA A 58 12.19 -0.73 0.06
C ALA A 58 11.54 -1.09 -1.30
N PHE A 59 11.08 -2.33 -1.43
CA PHE A 59 10.40 -2.84 -2.61
C PHE A 59 9.04 -3.45 -2.25
N ASP A 60 7.99 -2.93 -2.88
CA ASP A 60 6.63 -3.43 -2.79
C ASP A 60 6.45 -4.50 -3.87
N LYS A 61 6.46 -5.77 -3.47
CA LYS A 61 6.31 -6.91 -4.39
C LYS A 61 4.94 -6.94 -5.06
N ASP A 62 3.88 -6.62 -4.31
CA ASP A 62 2.50 -6.68 -4.80
C ASP A 62 2.27 -5.61 -5.88
N ALA A 63 2.89 -4.44 -5.71
CA ALA A 63 2.87 -3.37 -6.72
C ALA A 63 4.01 -3.48 -7.75
N SER A 64 4.97 -4.38 -7.54
CA SER A 64 6.23 -4.48 -8.30
C SER A 64 6.95 -3.13 -8.43
N SER A 65 7.04 -2.34 -7.35
CA SER A 65 7.54 -0.97 -7.38
C SER A 65 8.44 -0.63 -6.19
N PHE A 66 9.25 0.42 -6.36
CA PHE A 66 10.08 0.94 -5.27
C PHE A 66 9.29 1.85 -4.34
N VAL A 67 9.63 1.79 -3.06
CA VAL A 67 9.09 2.66 -2.01
C VAL A 67 10.26 3.34 -1.32
N ILE A 68 10.25 4.67 -1.31
CA ILE A 68 11.23 5.48 -0.58
C ILE A 68 10.60 5.85 0.75
N ILE A 69 11.31 5.61 1.85
CA ILE A 69 10.82 5.92 3.19
C ILE A 69 11.75 6.94 3.83
N GLU A 70 11.16 8.07 4.22
CA GLU A 70 11.84 9.20 4.85
C GLU A 70 11.36 9.34 6.30
N TYR A 71 12.29 9.52 7.24
CA TYR A 71 11.96 9.68 8.65
C TYR A 71 12.10 11.14 9.06
N LYS A 72 11.20 11.58 9.94
CA LYS A 72 11.22 12.96 10.46
C LYS A 72 10.90 12.98 11.94
N ARG A 73 11.84 13.47 12.75
CA ARG A 73 11.56 13.76 14.17
C ARG A 73 10.87 15.11 14.37
N ASP A 74 11.23 16.11 13.58
CA ASP A 74 10.62 17.44 13.61
C ASP A 74 9.48 17.58 12.59
N LYS A 75 8.86 18.77 12.55
CA LYS A 75 7.73 19.08 11.67
C LYS A 75 8.04 20.18 10.66
N ASN A 76 9.31 20.58 10.51
CA ASN A 76 9.71 21.74 9.74
C ASN A 76 10.26 21.31 8.36
N PHE A 77 9.43 20.62 7.59
CA PHE A 77 9.79 20.16 6.24
C PHE A 77 8.59 20.19 5.30
N SER A 78 8.86 20.34 4.01
CA SER A 78 7.86 20.27 2.96
C SER A 78 7.72 18.84 2.47
N VAL A 79 6.55 18.24 2.73
CA VAL A 79 6.19 16.89 2.29
C VAL A 79 6.19 16.80 0.76
N ILE A 80 5.58 17.79 0.09
CA ILE A 80 5.44 17.82 -1.37
C ILE A 80 6.82 17.96 -2.02
N ASP A 81 7.60 18.97 -1.63
CA ASP A 81 8.88 19.26 -2.32
C ASP A 81 9.87 18.11 -2.17
N GLN A 82 10.03 17.57 -0.95
CA GLN A 82 10.94 16.43 -0.72
C GLN A 82 10.44 15.16 -1.42
N GLY A 83 9.13 14.88 -1.33
CA GLY A 83 8.55 13.70 -1.97
C GLY A 83 8.77 13.70 -3.48
N TYR A 84 8.47 14.82 -4.14
CA TYR A 84 8.69 14.95 -5.59
C TYR A 84 10.17 14.97 -5.96
N ALA A 85 11.04 15.60 -5.16
CA ALA A 85 12.48 15.55 -5.39
C ALA A 85 13.01 14.11 -5.38
N TYR A 86 12.58 13.28 -4.42
CA TYR A 86 12.97 11.87 -4.33
C TYR A 86 12.42 11.02 -5.48
N LEU A 87 11.16 11.24 -5.86
CA LEU A 87 10.57 10.54 -7.01
C LEU A 87 11.26 10.92 -8.32
N SER A 88 11.57 12.21 -8.52
CA SER A 88 12.33 12.68 -9.67
C SER A 88 13.75 12.09 -9.70
N LEU A 89 14.45 12.07 -8.55
CA LEU A 89 15.75 11.42 -8.41
C LEU A 89 15.68 9.96 -8.85
N MET A 90 14.68 9.22 -8.40
CA MET A 90 14.47 7.82 -8.76
C MET A 90 14.19 7.64 -10.26
N LEU A 91 13.29 8.42 -10.84
CA LEU A 91 12.96 8.30 -12.26
C LEU A 91 14.14 8.65 -13.17
N ASN A 92 15.02 9.56 -12.74
CA ASN A 92 16.23 9.92 -13.46
C ASN A 92 17.37 8.90 -13.29
N ASN A 93 17.35 8.08 -12.23
CA ASN A 93 18.42 7.15 -11.86
C ASN A 93 17.92 5.70 -11.72
N LYS A 94 16.96 5.29 -12.57
CA LYS A 94 16.33 3.95 -12.52
C LYS A 94 17.32 2.79 -12.47
N ALA A 95 18.49 2.93 -13.12
CA ALA A 95 19.52 1.90 -13.14
C ALA A 95 20.15 1.66 -11.76
N ASP A 96 20.43 2.74 -11.01
CA ASP A 96 21.04 2.68 -9.68
C ASP A 96 20.10 2.00 -8.68
N PHE A 97 18.80 2.29 -8.73
CA PHE A 97 17.80 1.62 -7.88
C PHE A 97 17.72 0.10 -8.15
N ILE A 98 17.78 -0.30 -9.43
CA ILE A 98 17.80 -1.73 -9.80
C ILE A 98 19.08 -2.39 -9.32
N LEU A 99 20.23 -1.71 -9.48
CA LEU A 99 21.52 -2.22 -9.04
C LEU A 99 21.52 -2.44 -7.53
N GLU A 100 21.10 -1.42 -6.77
CA GLU A 100 21.02 -1.47 -5.31
C GLU A 100 20.10 -2.60 -4.84
N TYR A 101 18.94 -2.79 -5.49
CA TYR A 101 18.08 -3.93 -5.21
C TYR A 101 18.81 -5.26 -5.41
N ASN A 102 19.45 -5.43 -6.56
CA ASN A 102 20.10 -6.67 -6.96
C ASN A 102 21.35 -7.01 -6.14
N GLU A 103 22.02 -6.01 -5.56
CA GLU A 103 23.17 -6.21 -4.67
C GLU A 103 22.74 -6.63 -3.26
N ASN A 104 21.58 -6.17 -2.80
CA ASN A 104 21.07 -6.45 -1.45
C ASN A 104 20.07 -7.63 -1.39
N ASN A 105 19.55 -8.10 -2.53
CA ASN A 105 18.54 -9.17 -2.58
C ASN A 105 19.01 -10.41 -3.37
N LYS A 106 18.49 -11.58 -2.98
CA LYS A 106 18.81 -12.85 -3.67
C LYS A 106 18.19 -12.94 -5.06
N ASN A 107 16.97 -12.43 -5.23
CA ASN A 107 16.29 -12.39 -6.50
C ASN A 107 16.75 -11.16 -7.26
N LYS A 108 16.94 -11.29 -8.57
CA LYS A 108 17.33 -10.18 -9.42
C LYS A 108 16.12 -9.62 -10.16
N LEU A 109 15.99 -8.31 -10.18
CA LEU A 109 15.02 -7.58 -10.98
C LEU A 109 15.66 -7.11 -12.29
N LYS A 110 14.87 -7.19 -13.36
CA LYS A 110 15.13 -6.53 -14.63
C LYS A 110 14.26 -5.28 -14.71
N ARG A 111 14.62 -4.38 -15.64
CA ARG A 111 13.85 -3.15 -15.92
C ARG A 111 12.37 -3.40 -16.25
N THR A 112 12.06 -4.54 -16.85
CA THR A 112 10.71 -4.96 -17.24
C THR A 112 9.87 -5.46 -16.08
N ASP A 113 10.51 -5.77 -14.96
CA ASP A 113 9.85 -6.38 -13.80
C ASP A 113 9.36 -5.30 -12.81
N ILE A 114 9.58 -4.02 -13.13
CA ILE A 114 9.30 -2.88 -12.24
C ILE A 114 8.25 -1.98 -12.85
N ASP A 115 7.16 -1.77 -12.12
CA ASP A 115 6.17 -0.75 -12.40
C ASP A 115 6.54 0.56 -11.70
N TRP A 116 7.35 1.38 -12.38
CA TRP A 116 7.72 2.72 -11.91
C TRP A 116 6.52 3.61 -11.62
N SER A 117 5.39 3.37 -12.30
CA SER A 117 4.20 4.19 -12.12
C SER A 117 3.53 3.98 -10.76
N GLN A 118 3.87 2.89 -10.07
CA GLN A 118 3.36 2.54 -8.74
C GLN A 118 4.35 2.87 -7.62
N SER A 119 5.43 3.59 -7.92
CA SER A 119 6.41 3.98 -6.90
C SER A 119 5.90 5.17 -6.09
N ARG A 120 6.28 5.25 -4.81
CA ARG A 120 5.77 6.27 -3.87
C ARG A 120 6.76 6.60 -2.78
N VAL A 121 6.48 7.70 -2.07
CA VAL A 121 7.25 8.13 -0.89
C VAL A 121 6.39 8.01 0.36
N ILE A 122 6.96 7.48 1.43
CA ILE A 122 6.34 7.39 2.75
C ILE A 122 7.13 8.25 3.71
N PHE A 123 6.46 9.20 4.37
CA PHE A 123 7.03 9.92 5.50
C PHE A 123 6.58 9.29 6.81
N VAL A 124 7.53 8.95 7.68
CA VAL A 124 7.27 8.40 9.01
C VAL A 124 7.72 9.38 10.08
N SER A 125 6.80 9.84 10.92
CA SER A 125 7.08 10.86 11.93
C SER A 125 6.24 10.66 13.20
N PRO A 126 6.70 11.12 14.39
CA PRO A 126 5.85 11.12 15.58
C PRO A 126 4.58 11.99 15.46
N GLY A 127 4.56 12.93 14.50
CA GLY A 127 3.35 13.65 14.16
C GLY A 127 3.57 14.71 13.10
N PHE A 128 2.50 15.05 12.38
CA PHE A 128 2.54 16.07 11.33
C PHE A 128 1.83 17.36 11.78
N THR A 129 2.09 18.48 11.10
CA THR A 129 1.27 19.70 11.23
C THR A 129 -0.03 19.56 10.45
N THR A 130 -1.03 20.40 10.74
CA THR A 130 -2.26 20.47 9.93
C THR A 130 -1.94 20.73 8.47
N TYR A 131 -1.04 21.67 8.16
CA TYR A 131 -0.65 21.96 6.78
C TYR A 131 -0.06 20.75 6.06
N GLN A 132 0.78 19.95 6.71
CA GLN A 132 1.33 18.73 6.12
C GLN A 132 0.25 17.66 5.87
N LYS A 133 -0.72 17.53 6.78
CA LYS A 133 -1.87 16.63 6.58
C LYS A 133 -2.77 17.09 5.44
N GLU A 134 -3.01 18.39 5.32
CA GLU A 134 -3.77 18.96 4.20
C GLU A 134 -3.01 18.89 2.87
N ALA A 135 -1.67 18.97 2.91
CA ALA A 135 -0.83 18.90 1.71
C ALA A 135 -0.93 17.55 0.98
N ILE A 136 -1.34 16.48 1.67
CA ILE A 136 -1.58 15.19 1.03
C ILE A 136 -3.02 15.00 0.50
N ASN A 137 -3.89 16.00 0.65
CA ASN A 137 -5.30 15.92 0.24
C ASN A 137 -5.51 16.12 -1.27
N PHE A 138 -4.68 15.48 -2.09
CA PHE A 138 -4.82 15.39 -3.54
C PHE A 138 -5.01 13.93 -3.96
N LYS A 139 -5.96 13.67 -4.85
CA LYS A 139 -6.32 12.29 -5.24
C LYS A 139 -5.21 11.53 -5.98
N ASP A 140 -4.29 12.27 -6.59
CA ASP A 140 -3.22 11.74 -7.44
C ASP A 140 -1.82 11.92 -6.86
N LEU A 141 -1.70 12.13 -5.54
CA LEU A 141 -0.42 12.32 -4.87
C LEU A 141 0.22 10.98 -4.45
N PRO A 142 1.42 10.63 -4.96
CA PRO A 142 2.12 9.40 -4.60
C PRO A 142 2.92 9.53 -3.30
N ILE A 143 2.34 10.18 -2.28
CA ILE A 143 2.98 10.42 -0.99
C ILE A 143 2.05 9.99 0.14
N GLU A 144 2.57 9.19 1.07
CA GLU A 144 1.86 8.76 2.27
C GLU A 144 2.49 9.36 3.53
N LEU A 145 1.66 9.65 4.52
CA LEU A 145 2.10 10.08 5.86
C LEU A 145 1.73 9.03 6.90
N TRP A 146 2.69 8.63 7.72
CA TRP A 146 2.50 7.63 8.76
C TRP A 146 2.96 8.19 10.11
N GLU A 147 2.03 8.30 11.05
CA GLU A 147 2.33 8.70 12.42
C GLU A 147 2.78 7.50 13.25
N VAL A 148 3.92 7.62 13.93
CA VAL A 148 4.49 6.56 14.78
C VAL A 148 4.53 6.99 16.25
N LYS A 149 3.93 6.18 17.13
CA LYS A 149 3.90 6.44 18.58
C LYS A 149 4.30 5.21 19.37
N ARG A 150 5.30 5.36 20.24
CA ARG A 150 5.78 4.32 21.16
C ARG A 150 5.24 4.58 22.56
N TYR A 151 4.93 3.52 23.29
CA TYR A 151 4.36 3.59 24.63
C TYR A 151 5.21 2.83 25.67
N ASP A 152 5.02 3.13 26.95
CA ASP A 152 5.77 2.55 28.07
C ASP A 152 5.47 1.07 28.35
N ASN A 153 4.33 0.57 27.88
CA ASN A 153 3.94 -0.83 27.96
C ASN A 153 4.47 -1.70 26.81
N LYS A 154 5.51 -1.25 26.10
CA LYS A 154 6.13 -1.93 24.94
C LYS A 154 5.22 -2.06 23.71
N THR A 155 4.18 -1.23 23.62
CA THR A 155 3.37 -1.11 22.42
C THR A 155 3.91 -0.01 21.52
N ILE A 156 3.76 -0.20 20.21
CA ILE A 156 3.99 0.84 19.20
C ILE A 156 2.80 0.87 18.25
N ASN A 157 2.43 2.06 17.81
CA ASN A 157 1.38 2.28 16.82
C ASN A 157 2.00 2.95 15.60
N TYR A 158 1.69 2.41 14.42
CA TYR A 158 1.90 3.04 13.11
C TYR A 158 0.52 3.32 12.54
N ASN A 159 0.22 4.58 12.26
CA ASN A 159 -1.09 4.99 11.75
C ASN A 159 -0.93 5.82 10.49
N GLN A 160 -1.44 5.30 9.37
CA GLN A 160 -1.52 6.06 8.13
C GLN A 160 -2.50 7.23 8.30
N ILE A 161 -2.09 8.43 7.91
CA ILE A 161 -2.99 9.57 7.81
C ILE A 161 -3.79 9.40 6.52
N GLN A 162 -5.09 9.15 6.68
CA GLN A 162 -6.03 9.07 5.57
C GLN A 162 -6.48 10.47 5.16
N THR A 163 -6.62 10.69 3.86
CA THR A 163 -7.15 11.94 3.30
C THR A 163 -8.68 11.96 3.39
N SER A 164 -9.26 13.12 3.64
CA SER A 164 -10.71 13.33 3.78
C SER A 164 -11.46 13.32 2.43
N GLY A 165 -11.24 12.30 1.59
CA GLY A 165 -11.89 12.18 0.28
C GLY A 165 -11.44 13.25 -0.71
N ALA A 166 -10.13 13.36 -0.93
CA ALA A 166 -9.54 14.29 -1.89
C ALA A 166 -10.19 14.19 -3.28
N GLN A 167 -10.74 15.29 -3.79
CA GLN A 167 -11.28 15.36 -5.15
C GLN A 167 -10.36 16.12 -6.12
N GLU A 168 -9.59 17.06 -5.58
CA GLU A 168 -8.66 17.90 -6.33
C GLU A 168 -7.44 17.10 -6.78
N SER A 169 -6.95 17.40 -7.97
CA SER A 169 -5.72 16.82 -8.53
C SER A 169 -4.55 17.77 -8.30
N ILE A 170 -3.38 17.23 -7.97
CA ILE A 170 -2.14 18.00 -7.82
C ILE A 170 -1.80 18.80 -9.09
N LYS A 171 -2.29 18.35 -10.25
CA LYS A 171 -2.12 19.01 -11.55
C LYS A 171 -2.75 20.40 -11.61
N THR A 172 -3.68 20.74 -10.72
CA THR A 172 -4.29 22.07 -10.68
C THR A 172 -3.29 23.13 -10.18
N ILE A 173 -2.40 22.75 -9.26
CA ILE A 173 -1.39 23.64 -8.69
C ILE A 173 0.01 23.45 -9.29
N SER A 174 0.29 22.29 -9.91
CA SER A 174 1.62 21.96 -10.43
C SER A 174 1.97 22.60 -11.77
N ARG A 175 1.07 23.36 -12.42
CA ARG A 175 1.28 23.87 -13.80
C ARG A 175 2.49 24.79 -13.96
N GLN A 176 3.15 25.18 -12.87
CA GLN A 176 4.32 26.05 -12.86
C GLN A 176 5.61 25.31 -12.49
N ASP A 177 5.55 24.01 -12.15
CA ASP A 177 6.70 23.21 -11.74
C ASP A 177 6.91 22.02 -12.70
N GLU A 178 7.94 22.13 -13.54
CA GLU A 178 8.30 21.11 -14.54
C GLU A 178 8.68 19.77 -13.90
N LEU A 179 9.25 19.78 -12.69
CA LEU A 179 9.66 18.57 -11.98
C LEU A 179 8.42 17.79 -11.53
N ILE A 180 7.48 18.48 -10.90
CA ILE A 180 6.21 17.89 -10.47
C ILE A 180 5.46 17.34 -11.70
N GLU A 181 5.38 18.11 -12.79
CA GLU A 181 4.71 17.65 -13.99
C GLU A 181 5.33 16.39 -14.59
N LYS A 182 6.67 16.31 -14.65
CA LYS A 182 7.38 15.13 -15.15
C LYS A 182 7.07 13.89 -14.29
N VAL A 183 7.14 14.04 -12.96
CA VAL A 183 6.86 12.94 -12.03
C VAL A 183 5.42 12.46 -12.17
N THR A 184 4.43 13.37 -12.19
CA THR A 184 3.00 13.02 -12.28
C THR A 184 2.60 12.40 -13.63
N ARG A 185 3.44 12.53 -14.67
CA ARG A 185 3.24 11.82 -15.94
C ARG A 185 3.68 10.35 -15.87
N GLU A 186 4.77 10.08 -15.15
CA GLU A 186 5.33 8.73 -15.00
C GLU A 186 4.69 7.96 -13.85
N ILE A 187 4.42 8.63 -12.73
CA ILE A 187 3.81 8.06 -11.52
C ILE A 187 2.30 8.31 -11.54
N LYS A 188 1.55 7.24 -11.27
CA LYS A 188 0.09 7.23 -11.36
C LYS A 188 -0.51 6.63 -10.10
N VAL A 189 -1.35 7.42 -9.45
CA VAL A 189 -2.24 6.93 -8.40
C VAL A 189 -3.58 6.64 -9.05
N TYR A 190 -4.03 5.40 -8.95
CA TYR A 190 -5.27 4.94 -9.54
C TYR A 190 -6.42 5.14 -8.56
N THR A 191 -7.59 5.46 -9.08
CA THR A 191 -8.81 5.59 -8.27
C THR A 191 -9.78 4.48 -8.60
N GLU A 192 -10.64 4.15 -7.63
CA GLU A 192 -11.68 3.15 -7.84
C GLU A 192 -12.64 3.56 -8.95
N GLN A 193 -12.93 4.86 -9.05
CA GLN A 193 -13.81 5.43 -10.06
C GLN A 193 -13.31 5.17 -11.48
N GLU A 194 -12.00 5.25 -11.74
CA GLU A 194 -11.41 4.96 -13.05
C GLU A 194 -11.69 3.53 -13.52
N HIS A 195 -11.85 2.57 -12.60
CA HIS A 195 -12.24 1.21 -12.94
C HIS A 195 -13.74 1.06 -13.24
N LEU A 196 -14.56 1.99 -12.74
CA LEU A 196 -16.02 1.95 -12.87
C LEU A 196 -16.52 2.70 -14.11
N ASP A 197 -15.77 3.68 -14.62
CA ASP A 197 -16.19 4.59 -15.68
C ASP A 197 -16.66 3.87 -16.97
N GLU A 198 -15.99 2.77 -17.37
CA GLU A 198 -16.30 2.01 -18.59
C GLU A 198 -17.10 0.71 -18.36
N ILE A 199 -17.68 0.55 -17.18
CA ILE A 199 -18.38 -0.69 -16.75
C ILE A 199 -19.90 -0.48 -16.76
N SER A 200 -20.66 -1.51 -17.14
CA SER A 200 -22.13 -1.46 -17.13
C SER A 200 -22.68 -1.41 -15.71
N ASP A 201 -23.86 -0.83 -15.55
CA ASP A 201 -24.48 -0.66 -14.22
C ASP A 201 -24.74 -2.00 -13.53
N GLU A 202 -25.11 -3.04 -14.29
CA GLU A 202 -25.25 -4.42 -13.80
C GLU A 202 -23.96 -4.95 -13.13
N ILE A 203 -22.80 -4.70 -13.74
CA ILE A 203 -21.52 -5.14 -13.19
C ILE A 203 -21.06 -4.23 -12.05
N LYS A 204 -21.39 -2.94 -12.07
CA LYS A 204 -21.16 -2.04 -10.93
C LYS A 204 -21.95 -2.48 -9.71
N GLU A 205 -23.22 -2.83 -9.86
CA GLU A 205 -24.05 -3.36 -8.77
C GLU A 205 -23.50 -4.68 -8.23
N LEU A 206 -23.09 -5.59 -9.11
CA LEU A 206 -22.44 -6.84 -8.72
C LEU A 206 -21.15 -6.57 -7.94
N TYR A 207 -20.32 -5.64 -8.42
CA TYR A 207 -19.08 -5.25 -7.76
C TYR A 207 -19.35 -4.66 -6.38
N GLU A 208 -20.29 -3.74 -6.26
CA GLU A 208 -20.65 -3.14 -4.98
C GLU A 208 -21.16 -4.18 -3.98
N LYS A 209 -21.93 -5.18 -4.42
CA LYS A 209 -22.32 -6.31 -3.54
C LYS A 209 -21.11 -7.06 -3.00
N PHE A 210 -20.16 -7.44 -3.88
CA PHE A 210 -18.95 -8.14 -3.46
C PHE A 210 -18.04 -7.27 -2.60
N LYS A 211 -17.81 -6.01 -2.99
CA LYS A 211 -17.02 -5.05 -2.24
C LYS A 211 -17.56 -4.88 -0.82
N ASN A 212 -18.85 -4.58 -0.67
CA ASN A 212 -19.46 -4.42 0.65
C ASN A 212 -19.38 -5.71 1.47
N ALA A 213 -19.63 -6.87 0.86
CA ALA A 213 -19.54 -8.14 1.57
C ALA A 213 -18.11 -8.49 2.00
N ILE A 214 -17.10 -8.15 1.19
CA ILE A 214 -15.68 -8.34 1.52
C ILE A 214 -15.24 -7.34 2.60
N LEU A 215 -15.61 -6.06 2.49
CA LEU A 215 -15.27 -5.02 3.48
C LEU A 215 -15.96 -5.22 4.83
N ASN A 216 -17.08 -5.93 4.86
CA ASN A 216 -17.70 -6.39 6.10
C ASN A 216 -16.89 -7.50 6.82
N LEU A 217 -15.81 -8.01 6.21
CA LEU A 217 -14.81 -8.82 6.90
C LEU A 217 -13.80 -7.91 7.62
N ASP A 218 -13.29 -8.35 8.77
CA ASP A 218 -12.48 -7.50 9.64
C ASP A 218 -11.14 -7.05 9.02
N GLY A 219 -10.96 -5.73 8.94
CA GLY A 219 -9.66 -5.08 8.73
C GLY A 219 -9.15 -5.14 7.30
N LEU A 220 -10.03 -4.94 6.32
CA LEU A 220 -9.70 -4.81 4.91
C LEU A 220 -9.79 -3.37 4.43
N GLU A 221 -8.83 -2.97 3.60
CA GLU A 221 -8.82 -1.70 2.89
C GLU A 221 -8.86 -1.94 1.38
N VAL A 222 -9.47 -1.02 0.62
CA VAL A 222 -9.49 -1.04 -0.84
C VAL A 222 -8.34 -0.20 -1.38
N LYS A 223 -7.47 -0.78 -2.22
CA LYS A 223 -6.41 -0.07 -2.93
C LYS A 223 -6.50 -0.32 -4.44
N PRO A 224 -7.03 0.65 -5.22
CA PRO A 224 -7.04 0.56 -6.68
C PRO A 224 -5.61 0.51 -7.25
N LYS A 225 -5.41 -0.37 -8.23
CA LYS A 225 -4.16 -0.55 -9.00
C LYS A 225 -4.49 -0.43 -10.47
N LYS A 226 -3.49 -0.26 -11.33
CA LYS A 226 -3.68 -0.04 -12.77
C LYS A 226 -4.72 -0.94 -13.46
N LEU A 227 -4.78 -2.22 -13.10
CA LEU A 227 -5.60 -3.22 -13.81
C LEU A 227 -6.64 -3.93 -12.93
N TYR A 228 -6.60 -3.72 -11.62
CA TYR A 228 -7.46 -4.39 -10.64
C TYR A 228 -7.56 -3.56 -9.37
N ILE A 229 -8.53 -3.88 -8.54
CA ILE A 229 -8.78 -3.29 -7.23
C ILE A 229 -8.38 -4.31 -6.18
N ALA A 230 -7.38 -3.99 -5.37
CA ALA A 230 -6.88 -4.86 -4.31
C ALA A 230 -7.66 -4.66 -3.01
N PHE A 231 -7.95 -5.76 -2.31
CA PHE A 231 -8.45 -5.75 -0.95
C PHE A 231 -7.33 -6.26 -0.05
N ILE A 232 -6.87 -5.41 0.86
CA ILE A 232 -5.61 -5.60 1.60
C ILE A 232 -5.89 -5.61 3.10
N ALA A 233 -5.32 -6.57 3.81
CA ALA A 233 -5.24 -6.58 5.27
C ALA A 233 -3.83 -6.10 5.70
N ASN A 234 -2.99 -6.99 6.23
CA ASN A 234 -1.56 -6.71 6.39
C ASN A 234 -0.83 -6.78 5.03
N THR A 235 -1.27 -7.73 4.20
CA THR A 235 -0.81 -7.95 2.82
C THR A 235 -2.03 -8.16 1.94
N ASN A 236 -1.82 -8.24 0.62
CA ASN A 236 -2.93 -8.42 -0.31
C ASN A 236 -3.73 -9.69 -0.01
N VAL A 237 -5.06 -9.63 -0.08
CA VAL A 237 -5.97 -10.75 0.22
C VAL A 237 -6.67 -11.23 -1.04
N VAL A 238 -7.27 -10.31 -1.78
CA VAL A 238 -8.03 -10.63 -3.00
C VAL A 238 -7.99 -9.45 -3.96
N ASP A 239 -7.87 -9.73 -5.24
CA ASP A 239 -7.88 -8.73 -6.30
C ASP A 239 -9.13 -8.88 -7.16
N ILE A 240 -9.80 -7.77 -7.45
CA ILE A 240 -10.98 -7.72 -8.33
C ILE A 240 -10.63 -6.92 -9.58
N ARG A 241 -10.80 -7.53 -10.75
CA ARG A 241 -10.82 -6.84 -12.03
C ARG A 241 -12.22 -6.83 -12.61
N LEU A 242 -12.71 -5.63 -12.88
CA LEU A 242 -13.97 -5.41 -13.58
C LEU A 242 -13.78 -5.65 -15.08
N GLN A 243 -14.72 -6.36 -15.70
CA GLN A 243 -14.74 -6.63 -17.13
C GLN A 243 -16.14 -6.36 -17.68
N LYS A 244 -16.26 -6.18 -18.99
CA LYS A 244 -17.55 -5.89 -19.66
C LYS A 244 -18.64 -6.94 -19.44
N LYS A 245 -18.28 -8.18 -19.09
CA LYS A 245 -19.20 -9.32 -18.97
C LYS A 245 -19.19 -9.98 -17.58
N GLY A 246 -18.54 -9.38 -16.60
CA GLY A 246 -18.37 -10.01 -15.29
C GLY A 246 -17.21 -9.42 -14.49
N ILE A 247 -16.97 -10.03 -13.35
CA ILE A 247 -15.86 -9.73 -12.45
C ILE A 247 -14.91 -10.90 -12.49
N LYS A 248 -13.61 -10.60 -12.56
CA LYS A 248 -12.56 -11.57 -12.35
C LYS A 248 -11.94 -11.34 -10.98
N MET A 249 -11.80 -12.40 -10.20
CA MET A 249 -11.28 -12.36 -8.84
C MET A 249 -10.07 -13.26 -8.72
N TRP A 250 -9.00 -12.79 -8.06
CA TRP A 250 -7.84 -13.62 -7.71
C TRP A 250 -7.66 -13.67 -6.20
N PHE A 251 -7.41 -14.86 -5.66
CA PHE A 251 -7.13 -15.06 -4.24
C PHE A 251 -5.63 -15.12 -4.03
N ASN A 252 -5.09 -14.28 -3.15
CA ASN A 252 -3.65 -14.24 -2.87
C ASN A 252 -3.18 -15.45 -2.03
N LEU A 253 -3.21 -16.63 -2.64
CA LEU A 253 -2.85 -17.92 -2.08
C LEU A 253 -2.06 -18.72 -3.11
N GLN A 254 -1.08 -19.50 -2.66
CA GLN A 254 -0.33 -20.39 -3.53
C GLN A 254 -1.13 -21.68 -3.81
N GLN A 255 -0.84 -22.33 -4.93
CA GLN A 255 -1.42 -23.62 -5.31
C GLN A 255 -1.36 -24.62 -4.14
N GLY A 256 -2.48 -25.28 -3.88
CA GLY A 256 -2.69 -26.21 -2.77
C GLY A 256 -3.10 -25.58 -1.45
N GLN A 257 -3.22 -24.24 -1.35
CA GLN A 257 -3.60 -23.56 -0.10
C GLN A 257 -5.07 -23.18 -0.01
N LEU A 258 -5.82 -23.23 -1.12
CA LEU A 258 -7.25 -22.94 -1.15
C LEU A 258 -8.06 -24.25 -1.13
N ASP A 259 -8.96 -24.39 -0.16
CA ASP A 259 -9.96 -25.44 -0.13
C ASP A 259 -11.22 -24.98 -0.89
N ASP A 260 -11.34 -25.42 -2.14
CA ASP A 260 -12.45 -25.13 -3.07
C ASP A 260 -13.21 -26.43 -3.43
N PRO A 261 -14.08 -26.95 -2.54
CA PRO A 261 -14.82 -28.20 -2.78
C PRO A 261 -15.80 -28.12 -3.97
N LYS A 262 -16.23 -26.92 -4.38
CA LYS A 262 -17.08 -26.74 -5.57
C LYS A 262 -16.28 -26.68 -6.87
N GLY A 263 -14.94 -26.55 -6.81
CA GLY A 263 -14.07 -26.49 -7.99
C GLY A 263 -14.40 -25.35 -8.95
N ILE A 264 -14.83 -24.19 -8.42
CA ILE A 264 -15.18 -23.01 -9.24
C ILE A 264 -13.96 -22.15 -9.57
N CYS A 265 -12.86 -22.31 -8.82
CA CYS A 265 -11.61 -21.63 -9.06
C CYS A 265 -10.77 -22.38 -10.09
N ARG A 266 -10.11 -21.59 -10.94
CA ARG A 266 -9.11 -22.06 -11.90
C ARG A 266 -7.71 -21.81 -11.35
N ASP A 267 -6.86 -22.82 -11.44
CA ASP A 267 -5.42 -22.67 -11.20
C ASP A 267 -4.77 -21.87 -12.33
N VAL A 268 -4.08 -20.81 -11.96
CA VAL A 268 -3.34 -19.90 -12.84
C VAL A 268 -1.87 -19.76 -12.45
N SER A 269 -1.33 -20.60 -11.56
CA SER A 269 0.09 -20.58 -11.11
C SER A 269 1.13 -20.64 -12.24
N GLN A 270 0.75 -21.20 -13.39
CA GLN A 270 1.60 -21.32 -14.58
C GLN A 270 1.12 -20.43 -15.75
N THR A 271 0.15 -19.55 -15.51
CA THR A 271 -0.45 -18.67 -16.52
C THR A 271 -0.23 -17.21 -16.14
N GLY A 272 0.17 -16.36 -17.08
CA GLY A 272 0.25 -14.92 -16.79
C GLY A 272 -1.11 -14.33 -16.44
N HIS A 273 -1.23 -13.67 -15.28
CA HIS A 273 -2.42 -12.98 -14.82
C HIS A 273 -2.06 -11.66 -14.13
N TRP A 274 -3.08 -10.83 -13.85
CA TRP A 274 -2.88 -9.48 -13.31
C TRP A 274 -3.03 -9.39 -11.80
N GLY A 275 -3.85 -10.24 -11.19
CA GLY A 275 -3.97 -10.30 -9.73
C GLY A 275 -2.83 -11.08 -9.10
N ASN A 276 -2.87 -11.19 -7.78
CA ASN A 276 -1.93 -11.91 -6.95
C ASN A 276 -2.49 -13.28 -6.56
N GLY A 277 -1.59 -14.27 -6.48
CA GLY A 277 -1.90 -15.65 -6.13
C GLY A 277 -2.36 -16.51 -7.31
N ASP A 278 -2.52 -17.80 -7.03
CA ASP A 278 -2.58 -18.86 -8.04
C ASP A 278 -4.01 -19.28 -8.39
N TYR A 279 -5.03 -18.67 -7.77
CA TYR A 279 -6.44 -19.04 -7.94
C TYR A 279 -7.25 -17.90 -8.55
N GLU A 280 -7.85 -18.16 -9.71
CA GLU A 280 -8.71 -17.23 -10.45
C GLU A 280 -10.18 -17.69 -10.42
N LEU A 281 -11.11 -16.77 -10.27
CA LEU A 281 -12.55 -17.02 -10.36
C LEU A 281 -13.22 -16.00 -11.30
N GLN A 282 -14.10 -16.49 -12.17
CA GLN A 282 -14.98 -15.65 -13.00
C GLN A 282 -16.37 -15.58 -12.34
N ILE A 283 -16.85 -14.36 -12.10
CA ILE A 283 -18.10 -14.07 -11.39
C ILE A 283 -19.01 -13.28 -12.34
N ASN A 284 -20.19 -13.82 -12.64
CA ASN A 284 -21.16 -13.18 -13.52
C ASN A 284 -22.52 -12.96 -12.82
N SER A 285 -22.69 -13.46 -11.60
CA SER A 285 -23.87 -13.29 -10.75
C SER A 285 -23.47 -13.40 -9.27
N ASP A 286 -24.40 -13.08 -8.37
CA ASP A 286 -24.24 -13.14 -6.91
C ASP A 286 -24.72 -14.47 -6.29
N ASP A 287 -25.13 -15.45 -7.11
CA ASP A 287 -25.68 -16.75 -6.66
C ASP A 287 -24.75 -17.53 -5.71
N ASN A 288 -23.43 -17.35 -5.87
CA ASN A 288 -22.41 -18.02 -5.06
C ASN A 288 -21.73 -17.08 -4.05
N LEU A 289 -22.29 -15.90 -3.77
CA LEU A 289 -21.66 -14.88 -2.93
C LEU A 289 -21.14 -15.45 -1.60
N GLU A 290 -21.99 -16.15 -0.83
CA GLU A 290 -21.59 -16.72 0.46
C GLU A 290 -20.43 -17.71 0.36
N TYR A 291 -20.46 -18.55 -0.68
CA TYR A 291 -19.40 -19.52 -0.93
C TYR A 291 -18.10 -18.82 -1.32
N ILE A 292 -18.16 -17.82 -2.19
CA ILE A 292 -16.98 -17.03 -2.60
C ILE A 292 -16.40 -16.30 -1.39
N LEU A 293 -17.23 -15.73 -0.51
CA LEU A 293 -16.78 -15.11 0.73
C LEU A 293 -16.09 -16.12 1.66
N SER A 294 -16.48 -17.40 1.64
CA SER A 294 -15.76 -18.44 2.39
C SER A 294 -14.33 -18.65 1.87
N LEU A 295 -14.10 -18.54 0.56
CA LEU A 295 -12.78 -18.58 -0.07
C LEU A 295 -11.97 -17.32 0.27
N VAL A 296 -12.60 -16.13 0.24
CA VAL A 296 -11.97 -14.86 0.66
C VAL A 296 -11.52 -14.94 2.12
N LYS A 297 -12.32 -15.52 3.02
CA LYS A 297 -11.96 -15.72 4.43
C LYS A 297 -10.72 -16.62 4.61
N GLN A 298 -10.54 -17.64 3.76
CA GLN A 298 -9.33 -18.47 3.78
C GLN A 298 -8.09 -17.64 3.41
N SER A 299 -8.19 -16.83 2.35
CA SER A 299 -7.11 -15.91 1.96
C SER A 299 -6.82 -14.89 3.07
N LEU A 300 -7.86 -14.28 3.64
CA LEU A 300 -7.74 -13.31 4.73
C LEU A 300 -7.02 -13.91 5.94
N LYS A 301 -7.37 -15.14 6.34
CA LYS A 301 -6.73 -15.84 7.46
C LYS A 301 -5.23 -16.10 7.23
N LYS A 302 -4.81 -16.25 5.97
CA LYS A 302 -3.39 -16.45 5.62
C LYS A 302 -2.63 -15.12 5.61
N ASN A 303 -3.25 -14.08 5.07
CA ASN A 303 -2.62 -12.78 4.76
C ASN A 303 -2.82 -11.70 5.84
N LYS A 304 -3.57 -12.02 6.91
CA LYS A 304 -3.69 -11.23 8.15
C LYS A 304 -2.71 -11.67 9.26
N LYS A 305 -1.85 -12.67 8.99
CA LYS A 305 -0.85 -13.17 9.94
C LYS A 305 0.44 -12.38 9.91
#